data_AF-A0A849BFB8-F1
#
_entry.id   AF-A0A849BFB8-F1
#
_cell.length_a   1.000
_cell.length_b   1.000
_cell.length_c   1.000
_cell.angle_alpha   90.00
_cell.angle_beta   90.00
_cell.angle_gamma   90.00
#
_symmetry.space_group_name_H-M   'P 1'
#
loop_
_entity.id
_entity.type
_entity.pdbx_description
1 polymer ?
#
loop_
_entity_poly.entity_id
_entity_poly.type
_entity_poly.pdbx_seq_one_letter_code
_entity_poly.pdbx_strand_id
1 'polypeptide(L)'
;MRKELWFGATLMALIAVAVLVLMPSPADWTNGHLGLLMLALIVAAIMLGFPTAFTLMGMGVLFAWLAYRHADPNIAVQQTLDLMVQRTYAVMTNDVLISVPLFVFMGYLVERANLIERLFRSLHLALAWLPGSLAVATLITCAVFATATGIVGAVVTLMGLLALPAMLRAGYSASLSAGAVTAGGCLGILIPPSVLLIVYGATAGVSVVQLYAGAFFPGLMLTGLYLLYVIILAKLRPRLAPPLPLAEREVPLPPLQQRLRDTIGARALPALVTALKGKRNAAIPTGQLMRQFGIAVLPALVVALLMGSIYAGVTAAPPAAVDATLMELGAQSADDAAALDTLAPPPSDESPAAATAPGDPATPATPAAPSPQ
;
A
#
# COMPACT_ATOMS: atom_id res chain seq x y z
N MET A 1 27.16 -6.98 -26.94
CA MET A 1 26.38 -6.55 -25.75
C MET A 1 24.90 -6.49 -26.09
N ARG A 2 24.00 -6.85 -25.15
CA ARG A 2 22.54 -6.72 -25.34
C ARG A 2 22.17 -5.23 -25.46
N LYS A 3 21.17 -4.89 -26.29
CA LYS A 3 20.72 -3.49 -26.53
C LYS A 3 20.38 -2.75 -25.23
N GLU A 4 19.89 -3.47 -24.23
CA GLU A 4 19.53 -2.99 -22.89
C GLU A 4 20.74 -2.47 -22.10
N LEU A 5 21.89 -3.13 -22.19
CA LEU A 5 23.12 -2.68 -21.55
C LEU A 5 23.67 -1.41 -22.22
N TRP A 6 23.44 -1.27 -23.52
CA TRP A 6 23.80 -0.08 -24.27
C TRP A 6 22.98 1.13 -23.79
N PHE A 7 21.69 0.96 -23.53
CA PHE A 7 20.85 2.03 -22.97
C PHE A 7 21.39 2.53 -21.63
N GLY A 8 21.64 1.63 -20.67
CA GLY A 8 22.20 2.00 -19.37
C GLY A 8 23.56 2.71 -19.47
N ALA A 9 24.47 2.16 -20.30
CA ALA A 9 25.78 2.76 -20.53
C ALA A 9 25.68 4.14 -21.21
N THR A 10 24.77 4.32 -22.17
CA THR A 10 24.56 5.63 -22.82
C THR A 10 24.01 6.67 -21.87
N LEU A 11 23.07 6.30 -20.99
CA LEU A 11 22.53 7.21 -19.99
C LEU A 11 23.60 7.60 -18.96
N MET A 12 24.43 6.64 -18.52
CA MET A 12 25.56 6.93 -17.64
C MET A 12 26.59 7.85 -18.30
N ALA A 13 26.91 7.61 -19.57
CA ALA A 13 27.80 8.49 -20.33
C ALA A 13 27.21 9.91 -20.44
N LEU A 14 25.90 10.03 -20.67
CA LEU A 14 25.20 11.31 -20.71
C LEU A 14 25.28 12.02 -19.36
N ILE A 15 25.06 11.32 -18.25
CA ILE A 15 25.20 11.88 -16.89
C ILE A 15 26.64 12.34 -16.66
N ALA A 16 27.64 11.53 -17.02
CA ALA A 16 29.05 11.90 -16.87
C ALA A 16 29.43 13.12 -17.71
N VAL A 17 28.95 13.20 -18.95
CA VAL A 17 29.14 14.36 -19.83
C VAL A 17 28.43 15.59 -19.25
N ALA A 18 27.20 15.45 -18.76
CA ALA A 18 26.47 16.53 -18.12
C ALA A 18 27.23 17.05 -16.90
N VAL A 19 27.76 16.16 -16.05
CA VAL A 19 28.61 16.54 -14.91
C VAL A 19 29.86 17.29 -15.38
N LEU A 20 30.56 16.79 -16.40
CA LEU A 20 31.77 17.44 -16.92
C LEU A 20 31.51 18.81 -17.56
N VAL A 21 30.35 19.00 -18.20
CA VAL A 21 29.99 20.25 -18.88
C VAL A 21 29.42 21.29 -17.90
N LEU A 22 28.61 20.86 -16.94
CA LEU A 22 27.98 21.75 -15.96
C LEU A 22 28.90 22.10 -14.78
N MET A 23 29.94 21.31 -14.49
CA MET A 23 30.81 21.59 -13.36
C MET A 23 31.95 22.54 -13.73
N PRO A 24 32.09 23.66 -12.99
CA PRO A 24 33.26 24.51 -13.09
C PRO A 24 34.49 23.78 -12.53
N SER A 25 35.65 24.43 -12.66
CA SER A 25 36.91 23.91 -12.14
C SER A 25 36.79 23.55 -10.65
N PRO A 26 37.48 22.50 -10.16
CA PRO A 26 37.44 22.10 -8.75
C PRO A 26 37.79 23.20 -7.74
N ALA A 27 38.45 24.27 -8.19
CA ALA A 27 38.78 25.43 -7.36
C ALA A 27 37.55 26.32 -7.05
N ASP A 28 36.50 26.28 -7.88
CA ASP A 28 35.31 27.13 -7.76
C ASP A 28 34.08 26.37 -7.22
N TRP A 29 34.30 25.17 -6.67
CA TRP A 29 33.20 24.32 -6.20
C TRP A 29 32.52 24.89 -4.98
N THR A 30 31.25 25.25 -5.14
CA THR A 30 30.34 25.58 -4.03
C THR A 30 29.61 24.32 -3.54
N ASN A 31 28.96 24.41 -2.36
CA ASN A 31 28.15 23.33 -1.80
C ASN A 31 27.03 22.86 -2.77
N GLY A 32 26.51 23.75 -3.63
CA GLY A 32 25.53 23.37 -4.65
C GLY A 32 26.10 22.42 -5.71
N HIS A 33 27.36 22.62 -6.11
CA HIS A 33 28.04 21.74 -7.06
C HIS A 33 28.29 20.36 -6.47
N LEU A 34 28.68 20.28 -5.19
CA LEU A 34 28.79 19.02 -4.46
C LEU A 34 27.45 18.27 -4.41
N GLY A 35 26.34 18.98 -4.18
CA GLY A 35 24.99 18.40 -4.23
C GLY A 35 24.61 17.83 -5.60
N LEU A 36 24.93 18.55 -6.69
CA LEU A 36 24.71 18.06 -8.06
C LEU A 36 25.59 16.84 -8.39
N LEU A 37 26.84 16.83 -7.91
CA LEU A 37 27.76 15.70 -8.04
C LEU A 37 27.22 14.48 -7.30
N MET A 38 26.75 14.68 -6.07
CA MET A 38 26.12 13.64 -5.26
C MET A 38 24.91 13.04 -6.00
N LEU A 39 24.02 13.88 -6.53
CA LEU A 39 22.83 13.43 -7.26
C LEU A 39 23.23 12.61 -8.50
N ALA A 40 24.17 13.11 -9.30
CA ALA A 40 24.64 12.42 -10.51
C ALA A 40 25.28 11.06 -10.19
N LEU A 41 26.13 10.99 -9.16
CA LEU A 41 26.77 9.76 -8.73
C LEU A 41 25.78 8.77 -8.11
N ILE A 42 24.76 9.22 -7.37
CA ILE A 42 23.69 8.35 -6.87
C ILE A 42 22.96 7.70 -8.05
N VAL A 43 22.57 8.48 -9.06
CA VAL A 43 21.89 7.93 -10.25
C VAL A 43 22.79 6.93 -10.98
N ALA A 44 24.07 7.25 -11.17
CA ALA A 44 25.04 6.35 -11.80
C ALA A 44 25.22 5.04 -10.99
N ALA A 45 25.33 5.12 -9.67
CA ALA A 45 25.50 3.95 -8.80
C ALA A 45 24.26 3.04 -8.79
N ILE A 46 23.06 3.64 -8.82
CA ILE A 46 21.79 2.90 -8.95
C ILE A 46 21.73 2.18 -10.32
N MET A 47 22.16 2.83 -11.40
CA MET A 47 22.22 2.22 -12.74
C MET A 47 23.25 1.09 -12.83
N LEU A 48 24.34 1.16 -12.05
CA LEU A 48 25.30 0.05 -11.90
C LEU A 48 24.69 -1.17 -11.17
N GLY A 49 23.52 -1.02 -10.57
CA GLY A 49 22.85 -2.07 -9.81
C GLY A 49 23.38 -2.23 -8.38
N PHE A 50 24.12 -1.25 -7.85
CA PHE A 50 24.52 -1.29 -6.44
C PHE A 50 23.29 -1.15 -5.54
N PRO A 51 23.19 -1.88 -4.41
CA PRO A 51 22.01 -1.80 -3.55
C PRO A 51 21.78 -0.38 -3.05
N THR A 52 20.58 0.13 -3.28
CA THR A 52 20.24 1.55 -3.12
C THR A 52 20.39 2.06 -1.68
N ALA A 53 20.14 1.19 -0.69
CA ALA A 53 20.34 1.54 0.72
C ALA A 53 21.81 1.91 1.01
N PHE A 54 22.75 1.11 0.52
CA PHE A 54 24.17 1.35 0.70
C PHE A 54 24.66 2.51 -0.17
N THR A 55 24.12 2.71 -1.37
CA THR A 55 24.45 3.91 -2.16
C THR A 55 24.05 5.18 -1.41
N LEU A 56 22.83 5.25 -0.89
CA LEU A 56 22.32 6.47 -0.25
C LEU A 56 23.05 6.76 1.06
N MET A 57 23.32 5.73 1.88
CA MET A 57 24.09 5.87 3.11
C MET A 57 25.53 6.30 2.82
N GLY A 58 26.23 5.59 1.95
CA GLY A 58 27.63 5.88 1.62
C GLY A 58 27.81 7.25 0.97
N MET A 59 26.97 7.59 0.00
CA MET A 59 27.00 8.89 -0.67
C MET A 59 26.61 10.02 0.28
N GLY A 60 25.60 9.82 1.14
CA GLY A 60 25.20 10.81 2.13
C GLY A 60 26.32 11.14 3.12
N VAL A 61 26.99 10.12 3.67
CA VAL A 61 28.12 10.30 4.59
C VAL A 61 29.34 10.90 3.88
N LEU A 62 29.67 10.41 2.69
CA LEU A 62 30.81 10.91 1.90
C LEU A 62 30.64 12.38 1.53
N PHE A 63 29.47 12.78 1.06
CA PHE A 63 29.22 14.17 0.65
C PHE A 63 28.98 15.10 1.84
N ALA A 64 28.44 14.61 2.95
CA ALA A 64 28.45 15.36 4.21
C ALA A 64 29.89 15.64 4.65
N TRP A 65 30.77 14.63 4.62
CA TRP A 65 32.18 14.83 4.93
C TRP A 65 32.87 15.81 3.98
N LEU A 66 32.66 15.69 2.67
CA LEU A 66 33.21 16.64 1.70
C LEU A 66 32.72 18.07 1.97
N ALA A 67 31.41 18.26 2.17
CA ALA A 67 30.83 19.56 2.45
C ALA A 67 31.41 20.20 3.72
N TYR A 68 31.49 19.45 4.83
CA TYR A 68 32.10 19.97 6.06
C TYR A 68 33.62 20.15 5.93
N ARG A 69 34.31 19.32 5.14
CA ARG A 69 35.76 19.45 4.88
C ARG A 69 36.10 20.70 4.06
N HIS A 70 35.19 21.15 3.19
CA HIS A 70 35.29 22.42 2.47
C HIS A 70 35.05 23.62 3.37
N ALA A 71 34.19 23.48 4.39
CA ALA A 71 33.95 24.53 5.38
C ALA A 71 35.08 24.62 6.41
N ASP A 72 35.29 23.57 7.22
CA ASP A 72 36.28 23.53 8.28
C ASP A 72 36.91 22.11 8.42
N PRO A 73 38.18 21.94 8.03
CA PRO A 73 38.82 20.62 7.98
C PRO A 73 38.95 19.91 9.32
N ASN A 74 39.10 20.68 10.40
CA ASN A 74 39.42 20.15 11.72
C ASN A 74 38.21 19.51 12.43
N ILE A 75 37.00 19.94 12.08
CA ILE A 75 35.75 19.47 12.70
C ILE A 75 34.91 18.60 11.76
N ALA A 76 35.29 18.50 10.49
CA ALA A 76 34.52 17.81 9.45
C ALA A 76 34.19 16.36 9.79
N VAL A 77 35.16 15.61 10.34
CA VAL A 77 34.95 14.21 10.74
C VAL A 77 33.93 14.12 11.87
N GLN A 78 34.11 14.94 12.92
CA GLN A 78 33.21 14.94 14.08
C GLN A 78 31.79 15.33 13.68
N GLN A 79 31.61 16.45 12.95
CA GLN A 79 30.30 16.91 12.51
C GLN A 79 29.59 15.90 11.60
N THR A 80 30.32 15.23 10.72
CA THR A 80 29.73 14.19 9.85
C THR A 80 29.23 13.01 10.66
N LEU A 81 30.03 12.52 11.61
CA LEU A 81 29.65 11.39 12.46
C LEU A 81 28.50 11.76 13.41
N ASP A 82 28.55 12.95 14.01
CA ASP A 82 27.48 13.46 14.87
C ASP A 82 26.16 13.59 14.09
N LEU A 83 26.20 14.15 12.88
CA LEU A 83 25.02 14.27 12.02
C LEU A 83 24.48 12.88 11.61
N MET A 84 25.37 11.93 11.30
CA MET A 84 24.98 10.56 10.97
C MET A 84 24.24 9.91 12.14
N VAL A 85 24.78 10.03 13.36
CA VAL A 85 24.14 9.49 14.58
C VAL A 85 22.81 10.18 14.85
N GLN A 86 22.76 11.51 14.81
CA GLN A 86 21.53 12.27 15.03
C GLN A 86 20.44 11.91 14.02
N ARG A 87 20.78 11.79 12.73
CA ARG A 87 19.81 11.37 11.70
C ARG A 87 19.36 9.94 11.89
N THR A 88 20.26 9.04 12.29
CA THR A 88 19.90 7.66 12.61
C THR A 88 18.92 7.61 13.79
N TYR A 89 19.23 8.33 14.86
CA TYR A 89 18.36 8.42 16.03
C TYR A 89 16.98 9.01 15.69
N ALA A 90 16.94 10.10 14.91
CA ALA A 90 15.69 10.72 14.48
C ALA A 90 14.78 9.80 13.65
N VAL A 91 15.37 8.90 12.85
CA VAL A 91 14.62 7.86 12.11
C VAL A 91 14.14 6.77 13.07
N MET A 92 14.97 6.35 14.04
CA MET A 92 14.59 5.33 15.02
C MET A 92 13.46 5.76 15.96
N THR A 93 13.38 7.04 16.30
CA THR A 93 12.33 7.60 17.18
C THR A 93 11.07 8.04 16.43
N ASN A 94 10.94 7.73 15.14
CA ASN A 94 9.77 8.11 14.36
C ASN A 94 8.63 7.10 14.55
N ASP A 95 7.57 7.53 15.25
CA ASP A 95 6.42 6.68 15.57
C ASP A 95 5.70 6.15 14.33
N VAL A 96 5.71 6.90 13.22
CA VAL A 96 5.08 6.47 11.96
C VAL A 96 5.79 5.24 11.38
N LEU A 97 7.12 5.16 11.54
CA LEU A 97 7.93 4.07 11.00
C LEU A 97 7.75 2.74 11.75
N ILE A 98 7.20 2.76 12.97
CA ILE A 98 6.78 1.55 13.71
C ILE A 98 5.75 0.75 12.89
N SER A 99 4.95 1.44 12.08
CA SER A 99 3.97 0.83 11.18
C SER A 99 4.62 -0.07 10.12
N VAL A 100 5.83 0.27 9.64
CA VAL A 100 6.46 -0.42 8.51
C VAL A 100 6.72 -1.90 8.83
N PRO A 101 7.42 -2.28 9.92
CA PRO A 101 7.57 -3.69 10.28
C PRO A 101 6.25 -4.45 10.47
N LEU A 102 5.23 -3.81 11.08
CA LEU A 102 3.93 -4.44 11.29
C LEU A 102 3.21 -4.71 9.96
N PHE A 103 3.29 -3.79 9.00
CA PHE A 103 2.74 -3.98 7.66
C PHE A 103 3.49 -5.04 6.86
N VAL A 104 4.83 -5.07 6.93
CA VAL A 104 5.63 -6.12 6.29
C VAL A 104 5.30 -7.48 6.90
N PHE A 105 5.15 -7.56 8.22
CA PHE A 105 4.75 -8.78 8.92
C PHE A 105 3.36 -9.26 8.51
N MET A 106 2.38 -8.36 8.42
CA MET A 106 1.05 -8.67 7.89
C MET A 106 1.14 -9.21 6.46
N GLY A 107 1.88 -8.52 5.57
CA GLY A 107 2.09 -8.96 4.19
C GLY A 107 2.69 -10.37 4.11
N TYR A 108 3.69 -10.65 4.95
CA TYR A 108 4.32 -11.97 5.06
C TYR A 108 3.33 -13.05 5.54
N LEU A 109 2.46 -12.76 6.52
CA LEU A 109 1.43 -13.71 6.97
C LEU A 109 0.43 -14.04 5.85
N VAL A 110 -0.03 -13.03 5.11
CA VAL A 110 -0.98 -13.21 3.99
C VAL A 110 -0.32 -14.01 2.86
N GLU A 111 0.94 -13.75 2.56
CA GLU A 111 1.71 -14.50 1.57
C GLU A 111 1.90 -15.98 1.98
N ARG A 112 2.28 -16.22 3.25
CA ARG A 112 2.47 -17.58 3.79
C ARG A 112 1.19 -18.40 3.89
N ALA A 113 0.02 -17.77 3.98
CA ALA A 113 -1.27 -18.45 4.00
C ALA A 113 -1.65 -19.14 2.67
N ASN A 114 -0.79 -19.07 1.64
CA ASN A 114 -1.02 -19.57 0.28
C ASN A 114 -2.38 -19.13 -0.32
N LEU A 115 -2.81 -17.92 0.06
CA LEU A 115 -4.04 -17.33 -0.45
C LEU A 115 -3.89 -16.92 -1.92
N ILE A 116 -2.67 -16.61 -2.35
CA ILE A 116 -2.40 -16.05 -3.68
C ILE A 116 -2.70 -17.04 -4.79
N GLU A 117 -2.23 -18.29 -4.68
CA GLU A 117 -2.44 -19.30 -5.71
C GLU A 117 -3.94 -19.62 -5.87
N ARG A 118 -4.65 -19.74 -4.73
CA ARG A 118 -6.09 -20.00 -4.71
C ARG A 118 -6.88 -18.82 -5.27
N LEU A 119 -6.52 -17.60 -4.91
CA LEU A 119 -7.16 -16.39 -5.41
C LEU A 119 -6.91 -16.20 -6.92
N PHE A 120 -5.67 -16.42 -7.37
CA PHE A 120 -5.33 -16.34 -8.79
C PHE A 120 -6.16 -17.35 -9.60
N ARG A 121 -6.24 -18.60 -9.14
CA ARG A 121 -7.02 -19.64 -9.82
C ARG A 121 -8.53 -19.34 -9.82
N SER A 122 -9.08 -18.82 -8.71
CA SER A 122 -10.50 -18.48 -8.63
C SER A 122 -10.85 -17.27 -9.49
N LEU A 123 -10.03 -16.21 -9.47
CA LEU A 123 -10.19 -15.04 -10.33
C LEU A 123 -10.03 -15.41 -11.81
N HIS A 124 -9.05 -16.25 -12.13
CA HIS A 124 -8.86 -16.72 -13.50
C HIS A 124 -10.11 -17.43 -14.05
N LEU A 125 -10.68 -18.35 -13.28
CA LEU A 125 -11.93 -19.05 -13.64
C LEU A 125 -13.11 -18.08 -13.75
N ALA A 126 -13.24 -17.15 -12.81
CA ALA A 126 -14.32 -16.15 -12.82
C ALA A 126 -14.23 -15.19 -14.03
N LEU A 127 -13.02 -14.92 -14.52
CA LEU A 127 -12.76 -14.04 -15.65
C LEU A 127 -12.54 -14.78 -16.99
N ALA A 128 -12.76 -16.09 -17.05
CA ALA A 128 -12.55 -16.92 -18.25
C ALA A 128 -13.31 -16.43 -19.51
N TRP A 129 -14.45 -15.76 -19.31
CA TRP A 129 -15.27 -15.13 -20.35
C TRP A 129 -14.68 -13.84 -20.96
N LEU A 130 -13.72 -13.17 -20.30
CA LEU A 130 -13.07 -11.97 -20.85
C LEU A 130 -11.98 -12.33 -21.87
N PRO A 131 -11.79 -11.51 -22.93
CA PRO A 131 -10.61 -11.60 -23.77
C PRO A 131 -9.38 -11.17 -22.94
N GLY A 132 -8.30 -11.95 -23.01
CA GLY A 132 -7.11 -11.68 -22.19
C GLY A 132 -7.21 -12.14 -20.73
N SER A 133 -8.13 -13.07 -20.40
CA SER A 133 -8.50 -13.41 -19.01
C SER A 133 -7.34 -13.76 -18.08
N LEU A 134 -6.25 -14.37 -18.56
CA LEU A 134 -5.07 -14.63 -17.72
C LEU A 134 -4.40 -13.34 -17.28
N ALA A 135 -4.19 -12.38 -18.20
CA ALA A 135 -3.59 -11.08 -17.88
C ALA A 135 -4.49 -10.23 -17.01
N VAL A 136 -5.79 -10.24 -17.27
CA VAL A 136 -6.78 -9.54 -16.45
C VAL A 136 -6.81 -10.15 -15.04
N ALA A 137 -6.81 -11.48 -14.92
CA ALA A 137 -6.76 -12.16 -13.63
C ALA A 137 -5.46 -11.85 -12.87
N THR A 138 -4.31 -11.79 -13.55
CA THR A 138 -3.04 -11.37 -12.93
C THR A 138 -3.14 -9.95 -12.38
N LEU A 139 -3.62 -8.99 -13.17
CA LEU A 139 -3.73 -7.59 -12.74
C LEU A 139 -4.68 -7.41 -11.55
N ILE A 140 -5.84 -8.08 -11.56
CA ILE A 140 -6.78 -8.03 -10.43
C ILE A 140 -6.18 -8.71 -9.20
N THR A 141 -5.53 -9.86 -9.37
CA THR A 141 -4.83 -10.53 -8.26
C THR A 141 -3.78 -9.59 -7.67
N CYS A 142 -2.97 -8.94 -8.50
CA CYS A 142 -2.00 -7.96 -8.07
C CYS A 142 -2.65 -6.78 -7.33
N ALA A 143 -3.76 -6.24 -7.83
CA ALA A 143 -4.46 -5.11 -7.20
C ALA A 143 -5.04 -5.49 -5.81
N VAL A 144 -5.58 -6.69 -5.67
CA VAL A 144 -6.09 -7.20 -4.39
C VAL A 144 -4.94 -7.52 -3.42
N PHE A 145 -3.80 -8.01 -3.92
CA PHE A 145 -2.64 -8.28 -3.08
C PHE A 145 -1.81 -7.03 -2.77
N ALA A 146 -1.90 -6.00 -3.60
CA ALA A 146 -1.28 -4.71 -3.39
C ALA A 146 -1.74 -4.09 -2.07
N THR A 147 -3.05 -4.15 -1.78
CA THR A 147 -3.62 -3.67 -0.51
C THR A 147 -3.08 -4.45 0.70
N ALA A 148 -2.72 -5.72 0.55
CA ALA A 148 -2.28 -6.53 1.67
C ALA A 148 -0.76 -6.41 1.94
N THR A 149 0.04 -6.20 0.90
CA THR A 149 1.51 -6.33 0.99
C THR A 149 2.25 -5.01 0.89
N GLY A 150 1.75 -4.04 0.12
CA GLY A 150 2.41 -2.75 -0.04
C GLY A 150 3.83 -2.79 -0.66
N ILE A 151 4.27 -3.94 -1.22
CA ILE A 151 5.67 -4.20 -1.64
C ILE A 151 5.70 -4.71 -3.09
N VAL A 152 6.37 -3.96 -3.98
CA VAL A 152 6.50 -4.34 -5.40
C VAL A 152 7.28 -5.62 -5.60
N GLY A 153 8.46 -5.72 -4.98
CA GLY A 153 9.40 -6.81 -5.24
C GLY A 153 8.78 -8.20 -5.02
N ALA A 154 8.16 -8.39 -3.85
CA ALA A 154 7.50 -9.64 -3.48
C ALA A 154 6.39 -10.02 -4.48
N VAL A 155 5.45 -9.11 -4.75
CA VAL A 155 4.32 -9.35 -5.65
C VAL A 155 4.79 -9.65 -7.07
N VAL A 156 5.76 -8.91 -7.61
CA VAL A 156 6.33 -9.14 -8.95
C VAL A 156 7.00 -10.51 -9.02
N THR A 157 7.83 -10.87 -8.02
CA THR A 157 8.52 -12.17 -8.03
C THR A 157 7.54 -13.33 -7.97
N LEU A 158 6.51 -13.21 -7.13
CA LEU A 158 5.54 -14.28 -6.93
C LEU A 158 4.63 -14.43 -8.16
N MET A 159 4.11 -13.33 -8.70
CA MET A 159 3.34 -13.36 -9.95
C MET A 159 4.21 -13.76 -11.15
N GLY A 160 5.50 -13.45 -11.12
CA GLY A 160 6.47 -13.94 -12.10
C GLY A 160 6.63 -15.46 -12.06
N LEU A 161 6.60 -16.08 -10.87
CA LEU A 161 6.69 -17.52 -10.74
C LEU A 161 5.35 -18.24 -10.99
N LEU A 162 4.22 -17.61 -10.67
CA LEU A 162 2.90 -18.22 -10.83
C LEU A 162 2.23 -17.92 -12.18
N ALA A 163 2.12 -16.64 -12.55
CA ALA A 163 1.33 -16.20 -13.69
C ALA A 163 2.10 -16.24 -15.02
N LEU A 164 3.36 -15.80 -15.04
CA LEU A 164 4.17 -15.77 -16.27
C LEU A 164 4.24 -17.14 -16.99
N PRO A 165 4.60 -18.27 -16.33
CA PRO A 165 4.64 -19.56 -17.02
C PRO A 165 3.25 -20.02 -17.47
N ALA A 166 2.18 -19.71 -16.73
CA ALA A 166 0.82 -20.03 -17.14
C ALA A 166 0.40 -19.27 -18.40
N MET A 167 0.74 -17.98 -18.50
CA MET A 167 0.48 -17.15 -19.67
C MET A 167 1.24 -17.63 -20.92
N LEU A 168 2.52 -17.97 -20.76
CA LEU A 168 3.35 -18.45 -21.87
C LEU A 168 2.84 -19.80 -22.40
N ARG A 169 2.42 -20.72 -21.52
CA ARG A 169 1.79 -21.99 -21.92
C ARG A 169 0.47 -21.78 -22.67
N ALA A 170 -0.29 -20.75 -22.27
CA ALA A 170 -1.52 -20.35 -22.96
C ALA A 170 -1.27 -19.58 -24.27
N GLY A 171 -0.01 -19.37 -24.69
CA GLY A 171 0.33 -18.72 -25.96
C GLY A 171 0.37 -17.20 -25.92
N TYR A 172 0.47 -16.58 -24.74
CA TYR A 172 0.64 -15.13 -24.64
C TYR A 172 2.05 -14.72 -25.07
N SER A 173 2.17 -13.52 -25.64
CA SER A 173 3.48 -12.93 -25.92
C SER A 173 4.25 -12.61 -24.64
N ALA A 174 5.56 -12.92 -24.61
CA ALA A 174 6.41 -12.66 -23.46
C ALA A 174 6.42 -11.18 -23.03
N SER A 175 6.35 -10.25 -23.98
CA SER A 175 6.27 -8.82 -23.70
C SER A 175 5.00 -8.42 -22.97
N LEU A 176 3.84 -8.98 -23.37
CA LEU A 176 2.57 -8.69 -22.70
C LEU A 176 2.53 -9.32 -21.31
N SER A 177 3.00 -10.57 -21.17
CA SER A 177 3.02 -11.27 -19.89
C SER A 177 3.97 -10.61 -18.90
N ALA A 178 5.20 -10.27 -19.32
CA ALA A 178 6.14 -9.53 -18.47
C ALA A 178 5.60 -8.14 -18.12
N GLY A 179 5.00 -7.44 -19.09
CA GLY A 179 4.36 -6.14 -18.86
C GLY A 179 3.20 -6.21 -17.85
N ALA A 180 2.32 -7.21 -17.95
CA ALA A 180 1.20 -7.38 -17.04
C ALA A 180 1.64 -7.70 -15.60
N VAL A 181 2.66 -8.57 -15.45
CA VAL A 181 3.22 -8.93 -14.14
C VAL A 181 3.91 -7.73 -13.49
N THR A 182 4.76 -7.02 -14.24
CA THR A 182 5.50 -5.85 -13.74
C THR A 182 4.58 -4.68 -13.43
N ALA A 183 3.67 -4.32 -14.34
CA ALA A 183 2.69 -3.26 -14.12
C ALA A 183 1.75 -3.58 -12.95
N GLY A 184 1.29 -4.83 -12.85
CA GLY A 184 0.47 -5.28 -11.73
C GLY A 184 1.21 -5.18 -10.40
N GLY A 185 2.46 -5.61 -10.33
CA GLY A 185 3.23 -5.53 -9.08
C GLY A 185 3.52 -4.09 -8.64
N CYS A 186 3.66 -3.14 -9.56
CA CYS A 186 3.79 -1.72 -9.22
C CYS A 186 2.54 -1.14 -8.56
N LEU A 187 1.35 -1.74 -8.71
CA LEU A 187 0.14 -1.32 -8.00
C LEU A 187 0.30 -1.45 -6.47
N GLY A 188 1.20 -2.33 -6.00
CA GLY A 188 1.57 -2.48 -4.59
C GLY A 188 2.04 -1.21 -3.92
N ILE A 189 2.60 -0.25 -4.67
CA ILE A 189 3.01 1.05 -4.11
C ILE A 189 1.81 1.97 -3.90
N LEU A 190 0.83 1.90 -4.81
CA LEU A 190 -0.16 2.95 -4.97
C LEU A 190 -1.45 2.64 -4.21
N ILE A 191 -1.86 1.37 -4.12
CA ILE A 191 -3.12 0.99 -3.49
C ILE A 191 -2.89 0.81 -1.97
N PRO A 192 -3.56 1.60 -1.12
CA PRO A 192 -3.37 1.51 0.33
C PRO A 192 -3.87 0.18 0.93
N PRO A 193 -3.32 -0.23 2.09
CA PRO A 193 -2.12 0.29 2.76
C PRO A 193 -0.81 -0.02 2.01
N SER A 194 0.14 0.93 1.97
CA SER A 194 1.43 0.72 1.29
C SER A 194 2.62 1.28 2.07
N VAL A 195 3.71 0.50 2.13
CA VAL A 195 4.93 0.85 2.87
C VAL A 195 5.56 2.14 2.34
N LEU A 196 5.52 2.34 1.03
CA LEU A 196 6.11 3.54 0.42
C LEU A 196 5.38 4.82 0.87
N LEU A 197 4.05 4.81 0.94
CA LEU A 197 3.29 5.98 1.41
C LEU A 197 3.51 6.26 2.89
N ILE A 198 3.75 5.22 3.71
CA ILE A 198 4.15 5.39 5.13
C ILE A 198 5.49 6.11 5.23
N VAL A 199 6.50 5.61 4.50
CA VAL A 199 7.85 6.20 4.50
C VAL A 199 7.79 7.62 3.94
N TYR A 200 7.05 7.84 2.85
CA TYR A 200 6.85 9.18 2.30
C TYR A 200 6.19 10.12 3.31
N GLY A 201 5.11 9.71 3.96
CA GLY A 201 4.43 10.49 5.01
C GLY A 201 5.35 10.84 6.18
N ALA A 202 6.14 9.86 6.65
CA ALA A 202 7.13 10.07 7.71
C ALA A 202 8.22 11.08 7.31
N THR A 203 8.68 11.05 6.05
CA THR A 203 9.73 11.97 5.56
C THR A 203 9.20 13.37 5.21
N ALA A 204 7.98 13.45 4.69
CA ALA A 204 7.35 14.70 4.29
C ALA A 204 6.60 15.41 5.44
N GLY A 205 6.47 14.75 6.60
CA GLY A 205 5.76 15.29 7.76
C GLY A 205 4.25 15.42 7.53
N VAL A 206 3.68 14.62 6.63
CA VAL A 206 2.24 14.62 6.29
C VAL A 206 1.56 13.36 6.81
N SER A 207 0.26 13.46 7.09
CA SER A 207 -0.52 12.34 7.60
C SER A 207 -0.57 11.18 6.60
N VAL A 208 -0.16 9.99 7.04
CA VAL A 208 -0.24 8.75 6.26
C VAL A 208 -1.68 8.43 5.87
N VAL A 209 -2.63 8.68 6.77
CA VAL A 209 -4.06 8.43 6.51
C VAL A 209 -4.58 9.32 5.38
N GLN A 210 -4.14 10.59 5.34
CA GLN A 210 -4.49 11.50 4.24
C GLN A 210 -3.84 11.06 2.92
N LEU A 211 -2.59 10.60 2.95
CA LEU A 211 -1.93 10.02 1.78
C LEU A 211 -2.65 8.78 1.27
N TYR A 212 -3.14 7.91 2.16
CA TYR A 212 -3.94 6.75 1.78
C TYR A 212 -5.26 7.16 1.12
N ALA A 213 -5.99 8.10 1.71
CA ALA A 213 -7.22 8.61 1.11
C ALA A 213 -6.95 9.22 -0.29
N GLY A 214 -5.88 9.99 -0.43
CA GLY A 214 -5.47 10.60 -1.69
C GLY A 214 -5.00 9.61 -2.75
N ALA A 215 -4.35 8.51 -2.35
CA ALA A 215 -3.81 7.50 -3.28
C ALA A 215 -4.86 6.47 -3.73
N PHE A 216 -5.98 6.33 -3.00
CA PHE A 216 -7.01 5.34 -3.30
C PHE A 216 -7.62 5.49 -4.70
N PHE A 217 -8.04 6.71 -5.07
CA PHE A 217 -8.64 6.98 -6.38
C PHE A 217 -7.63 6.78 -7.53
N PRO A 218 -6.42 7.35 -7.50
CA PRO A 218 -5.38 7.07 -8.50
C PRO A 218 -5.05 5.58 -8.63
N GLY A 219 -5.01 4.83 -7.51
CA GLY A 219 -4.75 3.40 -7.50
C GLY A 219 -5.78 2.58 -8.26
N LEU A 220 -7.06 2.84 -8.00
CA LEU A 220 -8.15 2.18 -8.72
C LEU A 220 -8.25 2.63 -10.18
N MET A 221 -8.04 3.91 -10.45
CA MET A 221 -8.02 4.45 -11.81
C MET A 221 -6.93 3.76 -12.66
N LEU A 222 -5.71 3.67 -12.13
CA LEU A 222 -4.59 3.03 -12.83
C LEU A 222 -4.83 1.53 -13.05
N THR A 223 -5.38 0.85 -12.04
CA THR A 223 -5.83 -0.55 -12.17
C THR A 223 -6.84 -0.69 -13.30
N GLY A 224 -7.86 0.16 -13.36
CA GLY A 224 -8.87 0.17 -14.41
C GLY A 224 -8.27 0.41 -15.79
N LEU A 225 -7.34 1.37 -15.92
CA LEU A 225 -6.63 1.65 -17.17
C LEU A 225 -5.81 0.45 -17.65
N TYR A 226 -5.14 -0.27 -16.75
CA TYR A 226 -4.38 -1.49 -17.10
C TYR A 226 -5.31 -2.62 -17.56
N LEU A 227 -6.43 -2.84 -16.88
CA LEU A 227 -7.42 -3.84 -17.29
C LEU A 227 -8.00 -3.50 -18.66
N LEU A 228 -8.37 -2.23 -18.86
CA LEU A 228 -8.92 -1.75 -20.13
C LEU A 228 -7.91 -1.92 -21.27
N TYR A 229 -6.64 -1.54 -21.04
CA TYR A 229 -5.57 -1.70 -22.01
C TYR A 229 -5.40 -3.17 -22.45
N VAL A 230 -5.35 -4.11 -21.49
CA VAL A 230 -5.23 -5.54 -21.78
C VAL A 230 -6.43 -6.06 -22.56
N ILE A 231 -7.66 -5.68 -22.16
CA ILE A 231 -8.90 -6.11 -22.82
C ILE A 231 -8.96 -5.59 -24.27
N ILE A 232 -8.65 -4.31 -24.48
CA ILE A 232 -8.61 -3.69 -25.80
C ILE A 232 -7.54 -4.37 -26.67
N LEU A 233 -6.34 -4.56 -26.13
CA LEU A 233 -5.24 -5.19 -26.85
C LEU A 233 -5.56 -6.65 -27.22
N ALA A 234 -6.20 -7.40 -26.32
CA ALA A 234 -6.61 -8.77 -26.58
C ALA A 234 -7.69 -8.85 -27.68
N LYS A 235 -8.58 -7.86 -27.78
CA LYS A 235 -9.57 -7.75 -28.87
C LYS A 235 -8.93 -7.35 -30.21
N LEU A 236 -8.03 -6.36 -30.21
CA LEU A 236 -7.42 -5.83 -31.43
C LEU A 236 -6.31 -6.73 -31.98
N ARG A 237 -5.58 -7.42 -31.11
CA ARG A 237 -4.46 -8.31 -31.47
C ARG A 237 -4.57 -9.65 -30.74
N PRO A 238 -5.49 -10.54 -31.17
CA PRO A 238 -5.68 -11.86 -30.55
C PRO A 238 -4.43 -12.74 -30.56
N ARG A 239 -3.48 -12.49 -31.48
CA ARG A 239 -2.19 -13.20 -31.52
C ARG A 239 -1.33 -12.98 -30.28
N LEU A 240 -1.48 -11.85 -29.59
CA LEU A 240 -0.67 -11.52 -28.40
C LEU A 240 -1.27 -12.07 -27.09
N ALA A 241 -2.58 -12.34 -27.10
CA ALA A 241 -3.36 -12.86 -25.98
C ALA A 241 -4.49 -13.74 -26.54
N PRO A 242 -4.18 -14.98 -26.97
CA PRO A 242 -5.17 -15.86 -27.57
C PRO A 242 -6.27 -16.21 -26.56
N PRO A 243 -7.53 -16.35 -27.01
CA PRO A 243 -8.60 -16.83 -26.16
C PRO A 243 -8.32 -18.28 -25.75
N LEU A 244 -8.52 -18.60 -24.47
CA LEU A 244 -8.29 -19.94 -23.97
C LEU A 244 -9.22 -20.98 -24.65
N PRO A 245 -8.73 -22.21 -24.86
CA PRO A 245 -9.55 -23.34 -25.30
C PRO A 245 -10.74 -23.54 -24.37
N LEU A 246 -11.89 -23.93 -24.92
CA LEU A 246 -13.13 -24.14 -24.14
C LEU A 246 -12.95 -25.17 -23.01
N ALA A 247 -12.08 -26.16 -23.20
CA ALA A 247 -11.77 -27.18 -22.20
C ALA A 247 -11.16 -26.64 -20.89
N GLU A 248 -10.44 -25.51 -20.94
CA GLU A 248 -9.86 -24.86 -19.75
C GLU A 248 -10.80 -23.80 -19.14
N ARG A 249 -11.87 -23.45 -19.88
CA ARG A 249 -12.92 -22.53 -19.42
C ARG A 249 -14.06 -23.23 -18.69
N GLU A 250 -14.19 -24.54 -18.85
CA GLU A 250 -15.27 -25.32 -18.25
C GLU A 250 -14.93 -25.77 -16.84
N VAL A 251 -15.69 -25.27 -15.87
CA VAL A 251 -15.71 -25.82 -14.51
C VAL A 251 -16.69 -26.98 -14.49
N PRO A 252 -16.32 -28.19 -14.01
CA PRO A 252 -17.24 -29.30 -13.91
C PRO A 252 -18.39 -28.94 -12.95
N LEU A 253 -19.58 -28.77 -13.53
CA LEU A 253 -20.77 -28.42 -12.78
C LEU A 253 -21.30 -29.63 -11.99
N PRO A 254 -21.76 -29.46 -10.75
CA PRO A 254 -22.59 -30.44 -10.06
C PRO A 254 -23.74 -30.97 -10.92
N PRO A 255 -24.16 -32.24 -10.79
CA PRO A 255 -25.11 -32.90 -11.69
C PRO A 255 -26.47 -32.18 -11.79
N LEU A 256 -26.87 -31.46 -10.73
CA LEU A 256 -28.10 -30.66 -10.72
C LEU A 256 -27.98 -29.37 -11.54
N GLN A 257 -26.80 -28.73 -11.53
CA GLN A 257 -26.51 -27.53 -12.32
C GLN A 257 -26.30 -27.87 -13.81
N GLN A 258 -25.79 -29.06 -14.11
CA GLN A 258 -25.78 -29.59 -15.48
C GLN A 258 -27.22 -29.77 -15.98
N ARG A 259 -28.10 -30.40 -15.20
CA ARG A 259 -29.52 -30.54 -15.55
C ARG A 259 -30.20 -29.20 -15.79
N LEU A 260 -29.95 -28.19 -14.95
CA LEU A 260 -30.47 -26.81 -15.15
C LEU A 260 -29.94 -26.16 -16.44
N ARG A 261 -28.64 -26.33 -16.72
CA ARG A 261 -28.00 -25.83 -17.95
C ARG A 261 -28.63 -26.43 -19.20
N ASP A 262 -28.84 -27.73 -19.18
CA ASP A 262 -29.32 -28.50 -20.33
C ASP A 262 -30.84 -28.34 -20.56
N THR A 263 -31.61 -28.07 -19.50
CA THR A 263 -33.09 -27.92 -19.60
C THR A 263 -33.57 -26.50 -19.83
N ILE A 264 -32.84 -25.48 -19.34
CA ILE A 264 -33.33 -24.09 -19.32
C ILE A 264 -32.37 -23.13 -20.04
N GLY A 265 -31.06 -23.29 -19.87
CA GLY A 265 -30.07 -22.53 -20.63
C GLY A 265 -28.77 -22.25 -19.88
N ALA A 266 -27.77 -21.77 -20.64
CA ALA A 266 -26.40 -21.57 -20.17
C ALA A 266 -26.20 -20.41 -19.18
N ARG A 267 -27.19 -19.52 -19.00
CA ARG A 267 -27.08 -18.33 -18.13
C ARG A 267 -27.67 -18.62 -16.75
N ALA A 268 -26.84 -18.56 -15.71
CA ALA A 268 -27.22 -18.95 -14.33
C ALA A 268 -28.42 -18.18 -13.76
N LEU A 269 -28.41 -16.84 -13.81
CA LEU A 269 -29.48 -16.01 -13.23
C LEU A 269 -30.84 -16.18 -13.94
N PRO A 270 -30.95 -16.05 -15.28
CA PRO A 270 -32.19 -16.30 -15.99
C PRO A 270 -32.70 -17.72 -15.75
N ALA A 271 -31.82 -18.72 -15.83
CA ALA A 271 -32.19 -20.12 -15.67
C ALA A 271 -32.78 -20.41 -14.28
N LEU A 272 -32.17 -19.87 -13.22
CA LEU A 272 -32.66 -20.00 -11.85
C LEU A 272 -33.98 -19.25 -11.64
N VAL A 273 -34.15 -18.05 -12.20
CA VAL A 273 -35.40 -17.28 -12.10
C VAL A 273 -36.54 -17.97 -12.85
N THR A 274 -36.29 -18.51 -14.04
CA THR A 274 -37.28 -19.26 -14.82
C THR A 274 -37.59 -20.63 -14.20
N ALA A 275 -36.60 -21.28 -13.58
CA ALA A 275 -36.82 -22.49 -12.79
C ALA A 275 -37.70 -22.16 -11.56
N LEU A 276 -37.48 -21.03 -10.89
CA LEU A 276 -38.29 -20.62 -9.74
C LEU A 276 -39.75 -20.26 -10.12
N LYS A 277 -39.95 -19.71 -11.33
CA LYS A 277 -41.27 -19.27 -11.85
C LYS A 277 -42.04 -20.32 -12.67
N GLY A 278 -41.38 -21.38 -13.16
CA GLY A 278 -41.94 -22.28 -14.19
C GLY A 278 -42.55 -23.58 -13.65
N LYS A 279 -43.69 -23.98 -14.23
CA LYS A 279 -44.36 -25.30 -14.04
C LYS A 279 -43.53 -26.53 -14.48
N ARG A 280 -42.24 -26.38 -14.81
CA ARG A 280 -41.34 -27.46 -15.31
C ARG A 280 -40.40 -28.02 -14.22
N ASN A 281 -40.54 -27.61 -12.96
CA ASN A 281 -39.71 -28.06 -11.84
C ASN A 281 -40.18 -29.40 -11.23
N ALA A 282 -40.27 -30.46 -12.02
CA ALA A 282 -40.69 -31.77 -11.52
C ALA A 282 -39.58 -32.59 -10.82
N ALA A 283 -38.35 -32.07 -10.67
CA ALA A 283 -37.24 -32.89 -10.15
C ALA A 283 -36.17 -32.17 -9.29
N ILE A 284 -36.38 -30.90 -8.89
CA ILE A 284 -35.40 -30.14 -8.10
C ILE A 284 -36.07 -29.51 -6.87
N PRO A 285 -35.59 -29.80 -5.63
CA PRO A 285 -36.18 -29.25 -4.42
C PRO A 285 -35.98 -27.72 -4.31
N THR A 286 -37.06 -27.01 -3.97
CA THR A 286 -37.15 -25.53 -3.95
C THR A 286 -36.13 -24.87 -3.02
N GLY A 287 -35.83 -25.50 -1.88
CA GLY A 287 -34.83 -25.02 -0.93
C GLY A 287 -33.39 -25.01 -1.48
N GLN A 288 -33.04 -25.97 -2.35
CA GLN A 288 -31.74 -25.97 -3.01
C GLN A 288 -31.66 -24.93 -4.12
N LEU A 289 -32.77 -24.66 -4.83
CA LEU A 289 -32.85 -23.62 -5.84
C LEU A 289 -32.63 -22.23 -5.23
N MET A 290 -33.28 -21.95 -4.09
CA MET A 290 -33.11 -20.72 -3.31
C MET A 290 -31.66 -20.55 -2.81
N ARG A 291 -31.03 -21.62 -2.31
CA ARG A 291 -29.62 -21.58 -1.88
C ARG A 291 -28.67 -21.26 -3.04
N GLN A 292 -28.91 -21.88 -4.20
CA GLN A 292 -28.09 -21.62 -5.40
C GLN A 292 -28.32 -20.22 -5.96
N PHE A 293 -29.56 -19.71 -5.91
CA PHE A 293 -29.87 -18.33 -6.25
C PHE A 293 -29.15 -17.34 -5.32
N GLY A 294 -29.14 -17.60 -4.01
CA GLY A 294 -28.38 -16.81 -3.04
C GLY A 294 -26.88 -16.77 -3.36
N ILE A 295 -26.27 -17.93 -3.65
CA ILE A 295 -24.86 -18.01 -4.04
C ILE A 295 -24.59 -17.27 -5.36
N ALA A 296 -25.48 -17.38 -6.34
CA ALA A 296 -25.33 -16.73 -7.64
C ALA A 296 -25.44 -15.20 -7.59
N VAL A 297 -26.26 -14.66 -6.68
CA VAL A 297 -26.45 -13.21 -6.49
C VAL A 297 -25.37 -12.61 -5.57
N LEU A 298 -24.72 -13.42 -4.74
CA LEU A 298 -23.76 -12.97 -3.73
C LEU A 298 -22.66 -12.02 -4.28
N PRO A 299 -21.98 -12.30 -5.41
CA PRO A 299 -20.99 -11.36 -5.95
C PRO A 299 -21.59 -10.01 -6.35
N ALA A 300 -22.81 -9.99 -6.91
CA ALA A 300 -23.49 -8.77 -7.28
C ALA A 300 -23.93 -7.96 -6.05
N LEU A 301 -24.36 -8.65 -4.99
CA LEU A 301 -24.66 -8.03 -3.70
C LEU A 301 -23.42 -7.41 -3.07
N VAL A 302 -22.28 -8.10 -3.10
CA VAL A 302 -21.00 -7.57 -2.61
C VAL A 302 -20.58 -6.33 -3.39
N VAL A 303 -20.68 -6.36 -4.73
CA VAL A 303 -20.36 -5.20 -5.57
C VAL A 303 -21.32 -4.04 -5.29
N ALA A 304 -22.62 -4.30 -5.14
CA ALA A 304 -23.61 -3.27 -4.84
C ALA A 304 -23.39 -2.65 -3.45
N LEU A 305 -23.04 -3.46 -2.45
CA LEU A 305 -22.68 -3.00 -1.11
C LEU A 305 -21.42 -2.12 -1.16
N LEU A 306 -20.38 -2.57 -1.87
CA LEU A 306 -19.11 -1.88 -1.97
C LEU A 306 -19.24 -0.58 -2.78
N MET A 307 -20.02 -0.59 -3.86
CA MET A 307 -20.30 0.62 -4.64
C MET A 307 -21.22 1.57 -3.87
N GLY A 308 -22.16 1.03 -3.08
CA GLY A 308 -23.02 1.80 -2.19
C GLY A 308 -22.26 2.47 -1.06
N SER A 309 -21.26 1.80 -0.46
CA SER A 309 -20.41 2.39 0.57
C SER A 309 -19.48 3.46 0.02
N ILE A 310 -18.90 3.23 -1.18
CA ILE A 310 -18.09 4.26 -1.87
C ILE A 310 -18.97 5.45 -2.24
N TYR A 311 -20.16 5.22 -2.81
CA TYR A 311 -21.09 6.29 -3.16
C TYR A 311 -21.48 7.08 -1.92
N ALA A 312 -21.92 6.41 -0.86
CA ALA A 312 -22.28 7.06 0.40
C ALA A 312 -21.11 7.86 1.01
N GLY A 313 -19.89 7.34 0.94
CA GLY A 313 -18.69 8.05 1.42
C GLY A 313 -18.30 9.26 0.57
N VAL A 314 -18.49 9.19 -0.76
CA VAL A 314 -18.17 10.28 -1.70
C VAL A 314 -19.27 11.34 -1.75
N THR A 315 -20.54 10.96 -1.57
CA THR A 315 -21.68 11.87 -1.55
C THR A 315 -22.09 12.31 -0.15
N ALA A 316 -21.42 11.80 0.90
CA ALA A 316 -21.55 12.38 2.23
C ALA A 316 -21.18 13.86 2.14
N ALA A 317 -22.01 14.73 2.73
CA ALA A 317 -21.72 16.15 2.78
C ALA A 317 -20.31 16.33 3.37
N PRO A 318 -19.46 17.21 2.81
CA PRO A 318 -18.19 17.51 3.43
C PRO A 318 -18.46 17.85 4.89
N PRO A 319 -17.68 17.32 5.85
CA PRO A 319 -17.82 17.74 7.23
C PRO A 319 -17.79 19.27 7.22
N ALA A 320 -18.74 19.90 7.91
CA ALA A 320 -18.78 21.34 8.07
C ALA A 320 -17.34 21.80 8.33
N ALA A 321 -16.89 22.78 7.55
CA ALA A 321 -15.54 23.33 7.66
C ALA A 321 -15.19 23.37 9.14
N VAL A 322 -14.17 22.62 9.54
CA VAL A 322 -13.61 22.78 10.88
C VAL A 322 -13.23 24.24 10.91
N ASP A 323 -14.01 25.05 11.64
CA ASP A 323 -13.69 26.44 11.84
C ASP A 323 -12.25 26.45 12.29
N ALA A 324 -11.38 26.96 11.43
CA ALA A 324 -10.01 27.28 11.77
C ALA A 324 -10.05 28.56 12.64
N THR A 325 -10.85 28.54 13.69
CA THR A 325 -10.61 29.38 14.85
C THR A 325 -9.35 28.82 15.48
N LEU A 326 -8.29 29.64 15.45
CA LEU A 326 -7.03 29.37 16.10
C LEU A 326 -7.30 28.89 17.54
N MET A 327 -7.11 27.60 17.81
CA MET A 327 -7.18 27.07 19.16
C MET A 327 -5.89 27.46 19.87
N GLU A 328 -6.00 28.39 20.81
CA GLU A 328 -4.90 28.79 21.67
C GLU A 328 -4.48 27.58 22.52
N LEU A 329 -3.18 27.30 22.55
CA LEU A 329 -2.60 26.12 23.17
C LEU A 329 -2.77 26.24 24.70
N GLY A 330 -3.89 25.75 25.23
CA GLY A 330 -4.20 25.79 26.67
C GLY A 330 -5.68 25.80 27.07
N ALA A 331 -6.64 25.94 26.16
CA ALA A 331 -8.06 25.91 26.52
C ALA A 331 -8.62 24.47 26.51
N GLN A 332 -8.78 23.87 27.69
CA GLN A 332 -9.58 22.65 27.86
C GLN A 332 -11.05 22.94 27.56
N SER A 333 -11.66 22.09 26.74
CA SER A 333 -13.10 22.05 26.49
C SER A 333 -13.86 21.77 27.79
N ALA A 334 -14.92 22.56 28.06
CA ALA A 334 -15.81 22.33 29.20
C ALA A 334 -16.52 20.95 29.18
N ASP A 335 -16.56 20.28 28.01
CA ASP A 335 -17.09 18.92 27.86
C ASP A 335 -16.16 17.84 28.43
N ASP A 336 -14.84 18.06 28.51
CA ASP A 336 -13.90 17.08 29.09
C ASP A 336 -13.91 17.10 30.62
N ALA A 337 -14.27 18.24 31.23
CA ALA A 337 -14.42 18.36 32.67
C ALA A 337 -15.61 17.55 33.20
N ALA A 338 -16.68 17.41 32.40
CA ALA A 338 -17.85 16.61 32.77
C ALA A 338 -17.59 15.09 32.65
N ALA A 339 -16.66 14.66 31.79
CA ALA A 339 -16.34 13.24 31.61
C ALA A 339 -15.45 12.68 32.73
N LEU A 340 -14.57 13.51 33.31
CA LEU A 340 -13.64 13.09 34.38
C LEU A 340 -14.29 13.02 35.77
N ASP A 341 -15.41 13.70 35.99
CA ASP A 341 -16.14 13.72 37.27
C ASP A 341 -17.09 12.51 37.46
N THR A 342 -17.13 11.60 36.48
CA THR A 342 -18.03 10.41 36.48
C THR A 342 -17.34 9.09 36.87
N LEU A 343 -16.05 9.12 37.17
CA LEU A 343 -15.29 7.94 37.60
C LEU A 343 -15.30 7.83 39.13
N ALA A 344 -16.22 7.01 39.66
CA ALA A 344 -16.21 6.65 41.08
C ALA A 344 -14.96 5.81 41.42
N PRO A 345 -14.22 6.14 42.49
CA PRO A 345 -13.11 5.29 42.94
C PRO A 345 -13.62 3.95 43.50
N PRO A 346 -12.87 2.84 43.31
CA PRO A 346 -13.29 1.51 43.76
C PRO A 346 -13.36 1.42 45.28
N PRO A 347 -14.25 0.57 45.83
CA PRO A 347 -14.45 0.46 47.27
C PRO A 347 -13.23 -0.17 47.96
N SER A 348 -12.79 0.46 49.05
CA SER A 348 -11.73 -0.04 49.91
C SER A 348 -12.30 -1.05 50.92
N ASP A 349 -11.91 -2.31 50.79
CA ASP A 349 -12.17 -3.34 51.81
C ASP A 349 -11.34 -3.09 53.09
N GLU A 350 -11.93 -3.53 54.20
CA GLU A 350 -11.72 -3.16 55.60
C GLU A 350 -10.29 -3.34 56.19
N SER A 351 -10.05 -2.53 57.23
CA SER A 351 -8.90 -2.49 58.15
C SER A 351 -8.79 -3.76 59.04
N PRO A 352 -7.68 -3.99 59.77
CA PRO A 352 -7.63 -3.46 61.14
C PRO A 352 -6.24 -3.02 61.68
N ALA A 353 -6.27 -1.88 62.37
CA ALA A 353 -5.59 -1.48 63.62
C ALA A 353 -4.21 -2.06 64.02
N ALA A 354 -3.24 -1.17 64.33
CA ALA A 354 -2.76 -0.91 65.71
C ALA A 354 -1.49 -0.03 65.79
N ALA A 355 -1.43 0.77 66.87
CA ALA A 355 -0.25 1.27 67.61
C ALA A 355 0.47 2.59 67.19
N THR A 356 -0.06 3.69 67.73
CA THR A 356 0.59 4.72 68.59
C THR A 356 2.11 4.97 68.52
N ALA A 357 2.52 6.24 68.40
CA ALA A 357 3.46 6.95 69.31
C ALA A 357 3.63 8.46 68.94
N PRO A 358 4.01 9.35 69.89
CA PRO A 358 3.45 10.70 70.01
C PRO A 358 4.46 11.87 70.00
N GLY A 359 3.94 13.10 69.75
CA GLY A 359 4.47 14.41 70.22
C GLY A 359 5.83 14.84 69.65
N ASP A 360 6.20 16.12 69.53
CA ASP A 360 5.60 17.41 69.91
C ASP A 360 6.54 18.51 69.27
N PRO A 361 6.45 19.82 69.54
CA PRO A 361 6.04 20.81 68.54
C PRO A 361 7.05 21.95 68.30
N ALA A 362 6.84 22.78 67.26
CA ALA A 362 7.34 24.16 67.20
C ALA A 362 6.53 25.03 66.22
N THR A 363 5.48 25.65 66.78
CA THR A 363 5.02 27.05 66.71
C THR A 363 5.70 28.09 65.77
N PRO A 364 5.07 29.25 65.47
CA PRO A 364 4.15 29.46 64.35
C PRO A 364 4.54 30.68 63.46
N ALA A 365 3.65 31.00 62.52
CA ALA A 365 3.69 32.06 61.51
C ALA A 365 4.12 33.48 61.96
N THR A 366 4.61 34.26 60.99
CA THR A 366 4.45 35.74 60.96
C THR A 366 4.26 36.18 59.49
N PRO A 367 3.33 37.12 59.19
CA PRO A 367 2.76 37.33 57.86
C PRO A 367 3.51 38.38 57.02
N ALA A 368 3.32 38.32 55.71
CA ALA A 368 3.78 39.34 54.78
C ALA A 368 3.07 40.69 55.02
N ALA A 369 3.85 41.76 55.12
CA ALA A 369 3.36 43.14 55.14
C ALA A 369 3.03 43.62 53.71
N PRO A 370 2.05 44.54 53.54
CA PRO A 370 1.77 45.17 52.26
C PRO A 370 2.57 46.48 52.08
N SER A 371 3.00 46.76 50.84
CA SER A 371 3.43 48.08 50.36
C SER A 371 2.22 49.06 50.27
N PRO A 372 2.35 50.40 50.09
CA PRO A 372 3.53 51.18 49.65
C PRO A 372 3.78 52.54 50.37
N GLN A 373 5.04 52.99 50.39
CA GLN A 373 5.51 54.37 50.10
C GLN A 373 7.05 54.42 50.12
#